data_AF-A0A939VSM5-F1
#
_entry.id   AF-A0A939VSM5-F1
#
_cell.length_a   1.000
_cell.length_b   1.000
_cell.length_c   1.000
_cell.angle_alpha   90.00
_cell.angle_beta   90.00
_cell.angle_gamma   90.00
#
_symmetry.space_group_name_H-M   'P 1'
#
loop_
_entity.id
_entity.type
_entity.pdbx_description
1 polymer ?
#
loop_
_entity_poly.entity_id
_entity_poly.type
_entity_poly.pdbx_seq_one_letter_code
_entity_poly.pdbx_strand_id
1 'polypeptide(L)'
;MSEPRSLELILHHEVQRLLDNFASVMRVRVVFFGRNGEVLRRGRGEGNCRFCQLIQKRFSVEKCIKLDQEKQASARKTGKGQIYLCHAGLWEAIMPVVLG
;
A
#
# COMPACT_ATOMS: atom_id res chain seq x y z
N MET A 1 -14.67 14.10 -18.10
CA MET A 1 -13.68 14.53 -17.09
C MET A 1 -14.39 14.71 -15.75
N SER A 2 -14.49 13.65 -14.96
CA SER A 2 -15.15 13.65 -13.64
C SER A 2 -14.46 12.64 -12.72
N GLU A 3 -13.18 12.88 -12.43
CA GLU A 3 -12.32 12.08 -11.54
C GLU A 3 -12.14 12.58 -10.07
N PRO A 4 -12.68 13.71 -9.55
CA PRO A 4 -12.29 14.14 -8.19
C PRO A 4 -12.92 13.37 -7.03
N ARG A 5 -14.19 12.94 -7.16
CA ARG A 5 -15.04 12.58 -6.01
C ARG A 5 -14.68 11.26 -5.33
N SER A 6 -14.16 10.31 -6.08
CA SER A 6 -13.94 8.95 -5.61
C SER A 6 -12.63 8.80 -4.83
N LEU A 7 -11.61 9.58 -5.19
CA LEU A 7 -10.39 9.74 -4.40
C LEU A 7 -10.64 10.54 -3.12
N GLU A 8 -11.44 11.61 -3.19
CA GLU A 8 -11.92 12.37 -2.02
C GLU A 8 -12.60 11.46 -0.99
N LEU A 9 -13.35 10.45 -1.43
CA LEU A 9 -14.07 9.52 -0.56
C LEU A 9 -13.14 8.57 0.19
N ILE A 10 -12.11 8.02 -0.47
CA ILE A 10 -11.06 7.21 0.18
C ILE A 10 -10.25 8.07 1.15
N LEU A 11 -10.07 9.35 0.82
CA LEU A 11 -9.35 10.31 1.64
C LEU A 11 -10.22 10.99 2.70
N HIS A 12 -11.52 10.68 2.76
CA HIS A 12 -12.42 11.21 3.78
C HIS A 12 -12.06 10.63 5.15
N HIS A 13 -12.00 11.49 6.17
CA HIS A 13 -11.51 11.13 7.50
C HIS A 13 -12.22 9.91 8.11
N GLU A 14 -13.51 9.73 7.86
CA GLU A 14 -14.26 8.60 8.41
C GLU A 14 -13.88 7.25 7.78
N VAL A 15 -13.78 7.21 6.44
CA VAL A 15 -13.30 6.03 5.70
C VAL A 15 -11.88 5.72 6.11
N GLN A 16 -11.06 6.76 6.30
CA GLN A 16 -9.70 6.62 6.77
C GLN A 16 -9.60 5.95 8.14
N ARG A 17 -10.44 6.37 9.09
CA ARG A 17 -10.51 5.82 10.44
C ARG A 17 -10.99 4.36 10.45
N LEU A 18 -11.97 4.04 9.60
CA LEU A 18 -12.46 2.67 9.43
C LEU A 18 -11.34 1.74 8.94
N LEU A 19 -10.59 2.16 7.93
CA LEU A 19 -9.48 1.39 7.38
C LEU A 19 -8.34 1.18 8.39
N ASP A 20 -8.03 2.19 9.20
CA ASP A 20 -7.03 2.06 10.27
C ASP A 20 -7.47 1.09 11.37
N ASN A 21 -8.76 1.15 11.75
CA ASN A 21 -9.31 0.22 12.74
C ASN A 21 -9.28 -1.22 12.21
N PHE A 22 -9.70 -1.43 10.96
CA PHE A 22 -9.60 -2.73 10.30
C PHE A 22 -8.16 -3.25 10.27
N ALA A 23 -7.22 -2.42 9.82
CA ALA A 23 -5.80 -2.77 9.76
C ALA A 23 -5.25 -3.14 11.15
N SER A 24 -5.65 -2.39 12.19
CA SER A 24 -5.23 -2.65 13.57
C SER A 24 -5.78 -3.98 14.11
N VAL A 25 -7.06 -4.29 13.86
CA VAL A 25 -7.69 -5.54 14.31
C VAL A 25 -7.08 -6.74 13.57
N MET A 26 -6.89 -6.62 12.25
CA MET A 26 -6.33 -7.68 11.41
C MET A 26 -4.81 -7.81 11.54
N ARG A 27 -4.16 -6.89 12.27
CA ARG A 27 -2.69 -6.81 12.43
C ARG A 27 -1.97 -6.76 11.09
N VAL A 28 -2.57 -6.08 10.11
CA VAL A 28 -1.98 -5.86 8.78
C VAL A 28 -1.57 -4.41 8.63
N ARG A 29 -0.57 -4.16 7.78
CA ARG A 29 -0.20 -2.82 7.37
C ARG A 29 -0.82 -2.53 6.01
N VAL A 30 -1.51 -1.40 5.88
CA VAL A 30 -2.15 -0.98 4.63
C VAL A 30 -1.48 0.29 4.12
N VAL A 31 -1.14 0.30 2.83
CA VAL A 31 -0.60 1.46 2.13
C VAL A 31 -1.45 1.70 0.88
N PHE A 32 -1.89 2.94 0.69
CA PHE A 32 -2.60 3.36 -0.50
C PHE A 32 -1.64 4.07 -1.44
N PHE A 33 -1.64 3.61 -2.68
CA PHE A 33 -0.86 4.20 -3.75
C PHE A 33 -1.77 4.94 -4.72
N GLY A 34 -1.27 6.06 -5.23
CA GLY A 34 -1.92 6.80 -6.28
C GLY A 34 -1.65 6.19 -7.64
N ARG A 35 -2.23 6.82 -8.66
CA ARG A 35 -2.13 6.32 -10.04
C ARG A 35 -0.69 6.27 -10.55
N ASN A 36 0.17 7.19 -10.09
CA ASN A 36 1.58 7.25 -10.49
C ASN A 36 2.49 6.45 -9.53
N GLY A 37 1.89 5.73 -8.57
CA GLY A 37 2.59 4.91 -7.59
C GLY A 37 3.18 5.68 -6.42
N GLU A 38 2.89 6.97 -6.33
CA GLU A 38 3.12 7.77 -5.14
C GLU A 38 2.32 7.22 -3.96
N VAL A 39 2.90 7.31 -2.78
CA VAL A 39 2.20 6.92 -1.55
C VAL A 39 1.21 8.02 -1.21
N LEU A 40 -0.08 7.72 -1.31
CA LEU A 40 -1.15 8.61 -0.86
C LEU A 40 -1.32 8.52 0.65
N ARG A 41 -1.20 7.31 1.21
CA ARG A 41 -1.36 7.08 2.65
C ARG A 41 -0.66 5.82 3.12
N ARG A 42 -0.16 5.85 4.36
CA ARG A 42 0.36 4.68 5.09
C ARG A 42 -0.41 4.57 6.40
N GLY A 43 -1.40 3.69 6.50
CA GLY A 43 -2.22 3.43 7.70
C GLY A 43 -2.35 4.62 8.67
N ARG A 44 -1.97 4.39 9.95
CA ARG A 44 -1.91 5.37 11.05
C ARG A 44 -0.94 6.55 10.88
N GLY A 45 -0.48 6.85 9.66
CA GLY A 45 0.52 7.88 9.39
C GLY A 45 1.95 7.49 9.80
N GLU A 46 2.15 6.25 10.25
CA GLU A 46 3.45 5.77 10.71
C GLU A 46 4.37 5.41 9.54
N GLY A 47 5.66 5.67 9.72
CA GLY A 47 6.72 5.22 8.82
C GLY A 47 6.85 3.69 8.80
N ASN A 48 7.96 3.20 8.26
CA ASN A 48 8.25 1.76 8.31
C ASN A 48 8.38 1.31 9.77
N CYS A 49 7.82 0.14 10.11
CA CYS A 49 7.94 -0.41 11.46
C CYS A 49 9.41 -0.75 11.78
N ARG A 50 9.73 -0.95 13.06
CA ARG A 50 11.10 -1.25 13.52
C ARG A 50 11.74 -2.42 12.77
N PHE A 51 10.97 -3.45 12.47
CA PHE A 51 11.44 -4.59 11.69
C PHE A 51 11.83 -4.18 10.26
N CYS A 52 10.93 -3.51 9.53
CA CYS A 52 11.24 -3.02 8.18
C CYS A 52 12.44 -2.06 8.17
N GLN A 53 12.56 -1.18 9.17
CA GLN A 53 13.72 -0.29 9.30
C GLN A 53 15.02 -1.07 9.46
N LEU A 54 15.03 -2.14 10.26
CA LEU A 54 16.18 -3.01 10.44
C LEU A 54 16.56 -3.72 9.12
N ILE A 55 15.57 -4.30 8.43
CA ILE A 55 15.77 -4.97 7.15
C ILE A 55 16.29 -4.00 6.09
N GLN A 56 15.75 -2.79 6.01
CA GLN A 56 16.15 -1.79 5.03
C GLN A 56 17.59 -1.29 5.24
N LYS A 57 18.06 -1.23 6.49
CA LYS A 57 19.48 -0.99 6.77
C LYS A 57 20.40 -2.08 6.20
N ARG A 58 19.91 -3.32 6.10
CA ARG A 58 20.69 -4.47 5.63
C ARG A 58 20.63 -4.68 4.11
N PHE A 59 19.48 -4.40 3.49
CA PHE A 59 19.19 -4.76 2.09
C PHE A 59 18.86 -3.58 1.16
N SER A 60 18.92 -2.35 1.69
CA SER A 60 18.56 -1.09 1.02
C SER A 60 17.05 -0.89 0.84
N VAL A 61 16.61 0.36 1.00
CA VAL A 61 15.19 0.76 0.89
C VAL A 61 14.73 0.77 -0.57
N GLU A 62 15.66 1.02 -1.49
CA GLU A 62 15.44 1.07 -2.94
C GLU A 62 14.90 -0.25 -3.47
N LYS A 63 15.36 -1.39 -2.91
CA LYS A 63 14.83 -2.70 -3.27
C LYS A 63 13.35 -2.83 -2.90
N CYS A 64 12.97 -2.44 -1.68
CA CYS A 64 11.57 -2.43 -1.26
C CYS A 64 10.71 -1.57 -2.20
N ILE A 65 11.16 -0.35 -2.50
CA ILE A 65 10.45 0.58 -3.39
C ILE A 65 10.28 -0.03 -4.79
N LYS A 66 11.34 -0.65 -5.33
CA LYS A 66 11.29 -1.27 -6.65
C LYS A 66 10.28 -2.42 -6.70
N LEU A 67 10.27 -3.28 -5.68
CA LEU A 67 9.29 -4.38 -5.62
C LEU A 67 7.85 -3.84 -5.50
N ASP A 68 7.61 -2.81 -4.69
CA ASP A 68 6.31 -2.16 -4.62
C ASP A 68 5.88 -1.65 -6.00
N GLN A 69 6.76 -0.96 -6.73
CA GLN A 69 6.49 -0.47 -8.08
C GLN A 69 6.19 -1.58 -9.09
N GLU A 70 6.96 -2.68 -9.06
CA GLU A 70 6.76 -3.85 -9.91
C GLU A 70 5.40 -4.50 -9.65
N LYS A 71 5.04 -4.69 -8.38
CA LYS A 71 3.77 -5.33 -7.99
C LYS A 71 2.58 -4.43 -8.25
N GLN A 72 2.72 -3.12 -8.05
CA GLN A 72 1.75 -2.12 -8.49
C GLN A 72 1.51 -2.17 -9.99
N ALA A 73 2.57 -2.20 -10.80
CA ALA A 73 2.46 -2.27 -12.25
C ALA A 73 1.76 -3.57 -12.70
N SER A 74 2.10 -4.71 -12.08
CA SER A 74 1.45 -5.99 -12.36
C SER A 74 -0.03 -5.98 -11.98
N ALA A 75 -0.38 -5.47 -10.81
CA ALA A 75 -1.77 -5.34 -10.36
C ALA A 75 -2.60 -4.46 -11.30
N ARG A 76 -2.05 -3.32 -11.72
CA ARG A 76 -2.69 -2.42 -12.69
C ARG A 76 -2.88 -3.08 -14.05
N LYS A 77 -1.82 -3.73 -14.58
CA LYS A 77 -1.86 -4.39 -15.89
C LYS A 77 -2.87 -5.52 -15.95
N THR A 78 -2.99 -6.30 -14.87
CA THR A 78 -3.83 -7.50 -14.84
C THR A 78 -5.24 -7.25 -14.31
N GLY A 79 -5.46 -6.14 -13.60
CA GLY A 79 -6.70 -5.91 -12.84
C GLY A 79 -6.89 -6.91 -11.68
N LYS A 80 -5.86 -7.67 -11.31
CA LYS A 80 -5.92 -8.73 -10.29
C LYS A 80 -4.98 -8.45 -9.14
N GLY A 81 -5.36 -8.92 -7.96
CA GLY A 81 -4.50 -8.92 -6.79
C GLY A 81 -3.20 -9.69 -7.02
N GLN A 82 -2.10 -9.19 -6.47
CA GLN A 82 -0.80 -9.86 -6.49
C GLN A 82 -0.43 -10.23 -5.06
N ILE A 83 -0.18 -11.51 -4.80
CA ILE A 83 0.32 -12.01 -3.51
C ILE A 83 1.78 -12.42 -3.73
N TYR A 84 2.69 -11.97 -2.88
CA TYR A 84 4.12 -12.16 -3.07
C TYR A 84 4.87 -12.14 -1.74
N LEU A 85 6.12 -12.60 -1.75
CA LEU A 85 7.03 -12.45 -0.63
C LEU A 85 7.83 -11.15 -0.79
N CYS A 86 7.91 -10.36 0.28
CA CYS A 86 8.80 -9.22 0.33
C CYS A 86 10.26 -9.67 0.54
N HIS A 87 11.20 -8.71 0.50
CA HIS A 87 12.63 -9.00 0.69
C HIS A 87 12.99 -9.62 2.04
N ALA A 88 12.11 -9.46 3.04
CA ALA A 88 12.28 -10.08 4.35
C ALA A 88 11.64 -11.48 4.45
N GLY A 89 11.07 -12.01 3.36
CA GLY A 89 10.36 -13.29 3.36
C GLY A 89 8.97 -13.24 4.00
N LEU A 90 8.38 -12.06 4.16
CA LEU A 90 7.00 -11.91 4.66
C LEU A 90 6.01 -11.85 3.49
N TRP A 91 4.82 -12.40 3.69
CA TRP A 91 3.74 -12.31 2.71
C TRP A 91 3.16 -10.90 2.65
N GLU A 92 3.07 -10.38 1.44
CA GLU A 92 2.42 -9.13 1.10
C GLU A 92 1.38 -9.36 0.00
N ALA A 93 0.42 -8.44 -0.06
CA ALA A 93 -0.60 -8.42 -1.09
C ALA A 93 -0.80 -6.99 -1.58
N ILE A 94 -0.92 -6.83 -2.90
CA ILE A 94 -1.35 -5.57 -3.51
C ILE A 94 -2.60 -5.81 -4.34
N MET A 95 -3.62 -4.98 -4.11
CA MET A 95 -4.92 -5.10 -4.74
C MET A 95 -5.18 -3.83 -5.57
N PRO A 96 -5.56 -3.96 -6.85
CA PRO A 96 -5.95 -2.79 -7.63
C PRO A 96 -7.29 -2.26 -7.10
N VAL A 97 -7.35 -0.96 -6.81
CA VAL A 97 -8.60 -0.27 -6.49
C VAL A 97 -9.10 0.39 -7.78
N VAL A 98 -10.24 -0.09 -8.28
CA VAL A 98 -10.88 0.47 -9.48
C VAL A 98 -12.15 1.18 -9.03
N LEU A 99 -12.28 2.44 -9.44
CA LEU A 99 -13.47 3.25 -9.18
C LEU A 99 -14.33 3.16 -10.45
N GLY A 100 -15.52 2.58 -10.32
CA GLY A 100 -16.49 2.44 -11.40
C GLY A 100 -17.25 3.72 -11.69
#